data_AF-A0A8X6W7D9-F1
#
_entry.id   AF-A0A8X6W7D9-F1
#
_cell.length_a   1.000
_cell.length_b   1.000
_cell.length_c   1.000
_cell.angle_alpha   90.00
_cell.angle_beta   90.00
_cell.angle_gamma   90.00
#
_symmetry.space_group_name_H-M   'P 1'
#
loop_
_entity.id
_entity.type
_entity.pdbx_description
1 polymer ?
#
loop_
_entity_poly.entity_id
_entity_poly.type
_entity_poly.pdbx_seq_one_letter_code
_entity_poly.pdbx_strand_id
1 'polypeptide(L)'
;MNCLTAYQTLPWPARSPDPYPIEHVCDMMRRRMYLPGNAHDLARQLEQTCQEIPQETIGVPYHTMSHRVAACIHPRVGSTPY
;
A
#
# COMPACT_ATOMS: atom_id res chain seq x y z
N MET A 1 24.38 -20.10 12.25
CA MET A 1 24.03 -18.87 11.50
C MET A 1 22.58 -18.52 11.81
N ASN A 2 22.34 -17.40 12.51
CA ASN A 2 20.98 -16.93 12.80
C ASN A 2 20.54 -15.98 11.68
N CYS A 3 19.63 -16.43 10.82
CA CYS A 3 19.23 -15.74 9.59
C CYS A 3 18.26 -14.55 9.83
N LEU A 4 18.04 -14.14 11.08
CA LEU A 4 17.02 -13.16 11.44
C LEU A 4 17.58 -11.75 11.73
N THR A 5 18.89 -11.53 11.67
CA THR A 5 19.55 -10.26 12.04
C THR A 5 19.98 -9.41 10.85
N ALA A 6 19.17 -9.32 9.79
CA ALA A 6 19.47 -8.48 8.63
C ALA A 6 18.27 -7.67 8.11
N TYR A 7 17.26 -7.42 8.95
CA TYR A 7 16.16 -6.52 8.58
C TYR A 7 16.39 -5.13 9.18
N GLN A 8 16.43 -4.11 8.32
CA GLN A 8 16.41 -2.72 8.74
C GLN A 8 14.96 -2.23 8.83
N THR A 9 14.57 -1.71 9.99
CA THR A 9 13.24 -1.11 10.18
C THR A 9 13.24 0.32 9.67
N LEU A 10 12.26 0.66 8.83
CA LEU A 10 12.05 2.04 8.37
C LEU A 10 11.34 2.83 9.48
N PRO A 11 11.89 3.97 9.97
CA PRO A 11 11.20 4.81 10.93
C PRO A 11 9.94 5.42 10.28
N TRP A 12 8.77 5.21 10.90
CA TRP A 12 7.49 5.61 10.32
C TRP A 12 6.72 6.57 11.24
N PRO A 13 6.21 7.71 10.73
CA PRO A 13 5.49 8.69 11.55
C PRO A 13 4.07 8.23 11.88
N ALA A 14 3.60 8.58 13.09
CA ALA A 14 2.19 8.41 13.45
C ALA A 14 1.31 9.32 12.57
N ARG A 15 0.25 8.75 11.96
CA ARG A 15 -0.66 9.46 11.04
C ARG A 15 0.05 10.04 9.81
N SER A 16 0.89 9.24 9.15
CA SER A 16 1.39 9.59 7.80
C SER A 16 0.20 9.90 6.90
N PRO A 17 0.07 11.13 6.38
CA PRO A 17 -0.93 11.39 5.37
C PRO A 17 -0.39 10.74 4.09
N ASP A 18 -1.25 9.95 3.46
CA ASP A 18 -1.04 9.18 2.24
C ASP A 18 -0.50 7.76 2.31
N PRO A 19 -1.09 6.86 1.49
CA PRO A 19 -1.27 5.47 1.80
C PRO A 19 0.02 4.74 1.50
N TYR A 20 0.49 3.92 2.43
CA TYR A 20 1.58 3.00 2.15
C TYR A 20 1.42 2.34 0.77
N PRO A 21 2.50 1.94 0.10
CA PRO A 21 2.41 1.13 -1.12
C PRO A 21 1.37 0.00 -1.03
N ILE A 22 1.22 -0.62 0.15
CA ILE A 22 0.22 -1.63 0.41
C ILE A 22 -1.23 -1.11 0.39
N GLU A 23 -1.50 0.08 0.91
CA GLU A 23 -2.85 0.66 0.94
C GLU A 23 -3.35 0.99 -0.48
N HIS A 24 -2.46 1.44 -1.39
CA HIS A 24 -2.82 1.65 -2.79
C HIS A 24 -3.20 0.33 -3.47
N VAL A 25 -2.39 -0.72 -3.24
CA VAL A 25 -2.68 -2.07 -3.74
C VAL A 25 -3.99 -2.59 -3.15
N CYS A 26 -4.24 -2.40 -1.85
CA CYS A 26 -5.48 -2.80 -1.19
C CYS A 26 -6.71 -2.05 -1.73
N ASP A 27 -6.61 -0.75 -2.00
CA ASP A 27 -7.70 0.02 -2.61
C ASP A 27 -8.02 -0.48 -4.02
N MET A 28 -6.99 -0.74 -4.84
CA MET A 28 -7.17 -1.36 -6.15
C MET A 28 -7.85 -2.73 -6.08
N MET A 29 -7.48 -3.54 -5.10
CA MET A 29 -8.13 -4.83 -4.88
C MET A 29 -9.61 -4.66 -4.53
N ARG A 30 -9.93 -3.78 -3.57
CA ARG A 30 -11.31 -3.50 -3.15
C ARG A 30 -12.20 -3.02 -4.29
N ARG A 31 -11.66 -2.22 -5.23
CA ARG A 31 -12.40 -1.74 -6.41
C ARG A 31 -12.70 -2.83 -7.44
N ARG A 32 -11.91 -3.91 -7.48
CA ARG A 32 -12.06 -5.01 -8.45
C ARG A 32 -12.91 -6.17 -7.91
N MET A 33 -13.03 -6.28 -6.60
CA MET A 33 -13.82 -7.33 -5.95
C MET A 33 -15.32 -7.01 -6.02
N TYR A 34 -16.13 -8.04 -6.23
CA TYR A 34 -17.59 -7.97 -6.12
C TYR A 34 -18.02 -8.45 -4.74
N LEU A 35 -19.27 -8.14 -4.34
CA LEU A 35 -19.78 -8.52 -3.03
C LEU A 35 -19.77 -10.06 -2.90
N PRO A 36 -18.89 -10.64 -2.05
CA PRO A 36 -18.76 -12.09 -1.96
C PRO A 36 -19.91 -12.66 -1.12
N GLY A 37 -20.47 -13.79 -1.56
CA GLY A 37 -21.55 -14.47 -0.82
C GLY A 37 -21.08 -15.21 0.43
N ASN A 38 -19.78 -15.48 0.56
CA ASN A 38 -19.17 -16.17 1.69
C ASN A 38 -17.66 -15.86 1.80
N ALA A 39 -17.05 -16.24 2.91
CA ALA A 39 -15.64 -16.00 3.18
C ALA A 39 -14.69 -16.73 2.20
N HIS A 40 -15.09 -17.88 1.66
CA HIS A 40 -14.28 -18.62 0.69
C HIS A 40 -14.21 -17.86 -0.65
N ASP A 41 -15.33 -17.34 -1.13
CA ASP A 41 -15.36 -16.52 -2.35
C ASP A 41 -14.59 -15.21 -2.15
N LEU A 42 -14.65 -14.61 -0.96
CA LEU A 42 -13.82 -13.45 -0.61
C LEU A 42 -12.32 -13.78 -0.72
N ALA A 43 -11.88 -14.89 -0.12
CA ALA A 43 -10.48 -15.31 -0.16
C ALA A 43 -10.01 -15.58 -1.59
N ARG A 44 -10.80 -16.31 -2.39
CA ARG A 44 -10.50 -16.59 -3.81
C ARG A 44 -10.38 -15.28 -4.61
N GLN A 45 -11.31 -14.35 -4.41
CA GLN A 45 -11.27 -13.06 -5.08
C GLN A 45 -10.04 -12.23 -4.70
N LEU A 46 -9.66 -12.25 -3.41
CA LEU A 46 -8.44 -11.56 -2.94
C LEU A 46 -7.20 -12.14 -3.62
N GLU A 47 -7.06 -13.46 -3.63
CA GLU A 47 -5.91 -14.13 -4.27
C GLU A 47 -5.85 -13.82 -5.77
N GLN A 48 -6.97 -14.01 -6.48
CA GLN A 48 -7.04 -13.71 -7.91
C GLN A 48 -6.69 -12.25 -8.21
N THR A 49 -7.33 -11.32 -7.50
CA THR A 49 -7.11 -9.89 -7.74
C THR A 49 -5.68 -9.49 -7.43
N CYS A 50 -5.05 -10.10 -6.43
CA CYS A 50 -3.64 -9.86 -6.11
C CYS A 50 -2.71 -10.31 -7.25
N GLN A 51 -2.97 -11.48 -7.85
CA GLN A 51 -2.17 -12.01 -8.97
C GLN A 51 -2.35 -11.21 -10.27
N GLU A 52 -3.51 -10.57 -10.45
CA GLU A 52 -3.84 -9.75 -11.62
C GLU A 52 -3.27 -8.31 -11.56
N ILE A 53 -2.66 -7.90 -10.45
CA ILE A 53 -2.05 -6.57 -10.33
C ILE A 53 -0.69 -6.59 -11.03
N PRO A 54 -0.48 -5.74 -12.07
CA PRO A 54 0.81 -5.66 -12.75
C PRO A 54 1.93 -5.23 -11.81
N GLN A 55 3.12 -5.82 -11.96
CA GLN A 55 4.28 -5.45 -11.12
C GLN A 55 4.70 -3.99 -11.29
N GLU A 56 4.49 -3.40 -12.46
CA GLU A 56 4.67 -1.96 -12.69
C GLU A 56 3.80 -1.10 -11.75
N THR A 57 2.58 -1.55 -11.47
CA THR A 57 1.66 -0.86 -10.56
C THR A 57 2.16 -0.95 -9.12
N ILE A 58 2.76 -2.08 -8.75
CA ILE A 58 3.38 -2.28 -7.44
C ILE A 58 4.62 -1.37 -7.29
N GLY A 59 5.37 -1.14 -8.37
CA GLY A 59 6.59 -0.31 -8.40
C GLY A 59 6.36 1.20 -8.30
N VAL A 60 5.23 1.72 -8.80
CA VAL A 60 4.91 3.16 -8.84
C VAL A 60 4.91 3.81 -7.44
N PRO A 61 4.28 3.22 -6.40
CA PRO A 61 4.36 3.75 -5.05
C PRO A 61 5.79 3.90 -4.53
N TYR A 62 6.68 2.93 -4.79
CA TYR A 62 8.08 2.99 -4.34
C TYR A 62 8.85 4.13 -5.00
N HIS A 63 8.65 4.33 -6.31
CA HIS A 63 9.30 5.42 -7.04
C HIS A 63 8.84 6.81 -6.55
N THR A 64 7.58 6.93 -6.13
CA THR A 64 6.99 8.19 -5.66
C THR A 64 7.18 8.43 -4.16
N MET A 65 7.74 7.47 -3.40
CA MET A 65 7.91 7.62 -1.94
C MET A 65 8.72 8.85 -1.55
N SER A 66 9.82 9.16 -2.26
CA SER A 66 10.63 10.34 -1.96
C SER A 66 9.83 11.65 -2.11
N HIS A 67 8.97 11.74 -3.12
CA HIS A 67 8.11 12.91 -3.34
C HIS A 67 7.02 13.02 -2.26
N ARG A 68 6.46 11.88 -1.85
CA ARG A 68 5.42 11.80 -0.81
C ARG A 68 5.96 12.16 0.57
N VAL A 69 7.15 11.65 0.92
CA VAL A 69 7.86 12.05 2.15
C VAL A 69 8.16 13.56 2.14
N ALA A 70 8.60 14.11 1.01
CA ALA A 70 8.83 15.56 0.87
C ALA A 70 7.54 16.39 1.06
N ALA A 71 6.39 15.89 0.57
CA ALA A 71 5.09 16.52 0.77
C ALA A 71 4.66 16.52 2.24
N CYS A 72 4.94 15.44 2.99
CA CYS A 72 4.65 15.34 4.43
C CYS A 72 5.53 16.27 5.30
N ILE A 73 6.76 16.55 4.86
CA ILE A 73 7.71 17.41 5.60
C ILE A 73 7.37 18.90 5.42
N HIS A 74 6.70 19.28 4.33
CA HIS A 74 6.25 20.66 4.13
C HIS A 74 5.02 20.96 5.02
N PRO A 75 5.08 21.95 5.92
CA PRO A 75 3.92 22.33 6.72
C PRO A 75 2.93 23.08 5.83
N ARG A 76 1.97 22.35 5.23
CA ARG A 76 0.69 22.95 4.87
C ARG A 76 -0.30 22.66 5.98
N VAL A 77 -0.82 23.73 6.57
CA VAL A 77 -2.02 23.70 7.41
C VAL A 77 -3.16 23.13 6.56
N GLY A 78 -3.38 21.83 6.64
CA GLY A 78 -4.47 21.16 5.91
C GLY A 78 -4.00 19.90 5.18
N SER A 79 -4.75 18.83 5.40
CA SER A 79 -4.62 17.50 4.82
C SER A 79 -4.08 17.53 3.38
N THR A 80 -3.06 16.72 3.10
CA THR A 80 -2.68 16.44 1.71
C THR A 80 -3.88 15.76 1.02
N PRO A 81 -4.17 16.11 -0.24
CA PRO A 81 -5.42 15.75 -0.93
C PRO A 81 -5.39 14.35 -1.56
N TYR A 82 -4.54 13.47 -1.08
CA TYR A 82 -4.32 12.17 -1.70
C TYR A 82 -4.96 11.05 -0.83
#